data_AF-A6K926-F1
#
_entry.id   AF-A6K926-F1
#
_cell.length_a   1.000
_cell.length_b   1.000
_cell.length_c   1.000
_cell.angle_alpha   90.00
_cell.angle_beta   90.00
_cell.angle_gamma   90.00
#
_symmetry.space_group_name_H-M   'P 1'
#
loop_
_entity.id
_entity.type
_entity.pdbx_description
1 polymer ?
#
loop_
_entity_poly.entity_id
_entity_poly.type
_entity_poly.pdbx_seq_one_letter_code
_entity_poly.pdbx_strand_id
1 'polypeptide(L)'
;MPVLLPSTDRDQDSRVGAPEWHQAAKATSRKAHLLTDRCGKEAVTMWQPKDSVLDPNVAHHLGRAAYMEPWRFRVEMLKGGGTVEKPPPGEGVTLWKGKMKPPAWYARLPLPMHRDARAQQTAEVVHAHARGARLTAARLGRAQHQINGQLRLLLRQREATDRRLSEVRKGLLINEQSVKLRGYRPKCEKIPDKADSMLVWEREELKSMKRKMEKDMERSEALLKALASCRDTLDFYCQERLQAVGLMNQPLDKVLEQAGRHSWVDITRPPTPRTQGLKTPPPDPVGAYTPACAKALFEAKRLLMESKDILAELAKNEVDIQNQQQEISDRVCNSLAQKMRETLELKERMTMTLGLMRGTIHRCMKFNQEMYVTRGLIKGPLLKRDLEAREKLNRPLVRMYQRHVGTQLPEATRLAQGTDLLTRHNLQMEKNLKELRTTHDNLAWSLNCKKIGHDVDYDVVRLRLRQLHPHVCYEQAKRLINDWDPRTPPPCSRTNTSSK
;
A
#
# COMPACT_ATOMS: atom_id res chain seq x y z
N MET A 1 34.85 -18.18 -20.14
CA MET A 1 33.91 -17.02 -20.13
C MET A 1 34.07 -16.28 -18.81
N PRO A 2 34.24 -14.95 -18.81
CA PRO A 2 34.03 -14.13 -17.64
C PRO A 2 32.53 -14.16 -17.30
N VAL A 3 32.19 -14.47 -16.06
CA VAL A 3 30.85 -14.20 -15.55
C VAL A 3 30.75 -12.68 -15.45
N LEU A 4 30.00 -12.07 -16.37
CA LEU A 4 29.65 -10.65 -16.29
C LEU A 4 28.87 -10.43 -14.99
N LEU A 5 29.59 -9.94 -13.96
CA LEU A 5 28.98 -9.46 -12.74
C LEU A 5 28.01 -8.33 -13.15
N PRO A 6 26.69 -8.46 -12.93
CA PRO A 6 25.77 -7.36 -13.22
C PRO A 6 26.21 -6.15 -12.40
N SER A 7 26.28 -4.99 -13.05
CA SER A 7 26.90 -3.77 -12.54
C SER A 7 26.49 -3.51 -11.09
N THR A 8 27.47 -3.44 -10.19
CA THR A 8 27.26 -3.49 -8.73
C THR A 8 26.63 -2.24 -8.14
N ASP A 9 26.31 -1.28 -9.01
CA ASP A 9 26.13 0.14 -8.74
C ASP A 9 24.82 0.63 -9.38
N ARG A 10 23.71 -0.08 -9.07
CA ARG A 10 22.47 0.64 -8.74
C ARG A 10 22.79 1.59 -7.59
N ASP A 11 22.42 2.86 -7.68
CA ASP A 11 22.74 3.90 -6.70
C ASP A 11 22.45 3.45 -5.27
N GLN A 12 23.30 3.85 -4.31
CA GLN A 12 23.22 3.31 -2.95
C GLN A 12 21.87 3.66 -2.29
N ASP A 13 21.35 4.85 -2.56
CA ASP A 13 20.05 5.36 -2.08
C ASP A 13 18.83 4.60 -2.62
N SER A 14 18.99 3.93 -3.77
CA SER A 14 17.92 3.12 -4.38
C SER A 14 17.60 1.87 -3.57
N ARG A 15 18.55 1.38 -2.75
CA ARG A 15 18.46 0.07 -2.09
C ARG A 15 17.53 0.10 -0.87
N VAL A 16 16.96 -1.06 -0.56
CA VAL A 16 16.08 -1.24 0.62
C VAL A 16 16.78 -2.02 1.72
N GLY A 17 17.59 -3.03 1.38
CA GLY A 17 18.39 -3.76 2.35
C GLY A 17 19.52 -2.91 2.95
N ALA A 18 19.78 -3.09 4.26
CA ALA A 18 20.81 -2.35 4.99
C ALA A 18 22.22 -2.48 4.35
N PRO A 19 23.08 -1.45 4.43
CA PRO A 19 24.41 -1.47 3.82
C PRO A 19 25.29 -2.59 4.43
N GLU A 20 25.25 -2.76 5.75
CA GLU A 20 25.96 -3.84 6.47
C GLU A 20 25.55 -5.23 5.99
N TRP A 21 24.25 -5.45 5.79
CA TRP A 21 23.67 -6.71 5.32
C TRP A 21 24.15 -7.06 3.90
N HIS A 22 24.23 -6.05 3.01
CA HIS A 22 24.83 -6.18 1.68
C HIS A 22 26.36 -6.43 1.75
N GLN A 23 27.07 -5.71 2.62
CA GLN A 23 28.53 -5.82 2.78
C GLN A 23 28.93 -7.19 3.34
N ALA A 24 28.29 -7.68 4.41
CA ALA A 24 28.56 -8.98 5.00
C ALA A 24 28.30 -10.14 4.01
N ALA A 25 27.23 -10.05 3.22
CA ALA A 25 26.93 -11.02 2.17
C ALA A 25 27.99 -11.02 1.07
N LYS A 26 28.39 -9.82 0.58
CA LYS A 26 29.46 -9.66 -0.40
C LYS A 26 30.82 -10.14 0.13
N ALA A 27 31.16 -9.84 1.38
CA ALA A 27 32.41 -10.26 2.01
C ALA A 27 32.50 -11.79 2.16
N THR A 28 31.41 -12.44 2.57
CA THR A 28 31.34 -13.90 2.71
C THR A 28 31.53 -14.60 1.36
N SER A 29 30.81 -14.15 0.31
CA SER A 29 30.97 -14.67 -1.05
C SER A 29 32.36 -14.38 -1.64
N ARG A 30 32.92 -13.17 -1.45
CA ARG A 30 34.28 -12.82 -1.89
C ARG A 30 35.35 -13.68 -1.21
N LYS A 31 35.27 -13.90 0.11
CA LYS A 31 36.21 -14.76 0.86
C LYS A 31 36.18 -16.20 0.33
N ALA A 32 34.98 -16.73 0.10
CA ALA A 32 34.80 -18.05 -0.49
C ALA A 32 35.34 -18.14 -1.93
N HIS A 33 35.08 -17.14 -2.78
CA HIS A 33 35.58 -17.10 -4.16
C HIS A 33 37.12 -17.03 -4.21
N LEU A 34 37.74 -16.13 -3.45
CA LEU A 34 39.20 -15.99 -3.39
C LEU A 34 39.88 -17.27 -2.89
N LEU A 35 39.31 -17.96 -1.90
CA LEU A 35 39.81 -19.26 -1.44
C LEU A 35 39.65 -20.34 -2.52
N THR A 36 38.52 -20.34 -3.24
CA THR A 36 38.25 -21.27 -4.35
C THR A 36 39.25 -21.08 -5.48
N ASP A 37 39.54 -19.82 -5.85
CA ASP A 37 40.54 -19.50 -6.89
C ASP A 37 41.95 -19.84 -6.43
N ARG A 38 42.31 -19.54 -5.18
CA ARG A 38 43.64 -19.86 -4.60
C ARG A 38 43.88 -21.36 -4.62
N CYS A 39 43.02 -22.14 -3.93
CA CYS A 39 43.16 -23.58 -3.84
C CYS A 39 42.96 -24.28 -5.19
N GLY A 40 42.11 -23.73 -6.08
CA GLY A 40 41.94 -24.22 -7.43
C GLY A 40 43.17 -24.02 -8.32
N LYS A 41 43.82 -22.85 -8.23
CA LYS A 41 45.09 -22.58 -8.93
C LYS A 41 46.21 -23.44 -8.37
N GLU A 42 46.41 -23.46 -7.06
CA GLU A 42 47.42 -24.32 -6.39
C GLU A 42 47.24 -25.79 -6.76
N ALA A 43 46.01 -26.30 -6.76
CA ALA A 43 45.73 -27.68 -7.12
C ALA A 43 46.04 -28.01 -8.59
N VAL A 44 45.88 -27.06 -9.51
CA VAL A 44 46.19 -27.26 -10.94
C VAL A 44 47.68 -27.06 -11.21
N THR A 45 48.32 -26.04 -10.63
CA THR A 45 49.74 -25.73 -10.89
C THR A 45 50.71 -26.78 -10.31
N MET A 46 50.29 -27.60 -9.33
CA MET A 46 51.10 -28.75 -8.89
C MET A 46 51.16 -29.89 -9.92
N TRP A 47 50.24 -29.94 -10.90
CA TRP A 47 50.18 -30.99 -11.93
C TRP A 47 50.45 -30.46 -13.35
N GLN A 48 50.57 -29.15 -13.54
CA GLN A 48 50.99 -28.57 -14.82
C GLN A 48 52.52 -28.67 -15.00
N PRO A 49 53.01 -29.12 -16.16
CA PRO A 49 54.38 -28.84 -16.59
C PRO A 49 54.62 -27.32 -16.64
N LYS A 50 55.85 -26.87 -16.39
CA LYS A 50 56.19 -25.44 -16.36
C LYS A 50 55.95 -24.72 -17.70
N ASP A 51 55.87 -25.48 -18.78
CA ASP A 51 55.94 -24.99 -20.15
C ASP A 51 54.58 -25.00 -20.88
N SER A 52 53.46 -25.22 -20.17
CA SER A 52 52.12 -25.27 -20.78
C SER A 52 51.54 -23.87 -21.09
N VAL A 53 52.04 -23.25 -22.16
CA VAL A 53 51.52 -21.98 -22.70
C VAL A 53 50.22 -22.22 -23.48
N LEU A 54 49.26 -21.30 -23.34
CA LEU A 54 47.99 -21.30 -24.08
C LEU A 54 48.14 -20.62 -25.45
N ASP A 55 47.50 -21.18 -26.48
CA ASP A 55 47.49 -20.65 -27.85
C ASP A 55 46.79 -19.25 -27.91
N PRO A 56 47.41 -18.19 -28.44
CA PRO A 56 46.86 -16.82 -28.38
C PRO A 56 45.58 -16.57 -29.17
N ASN A 57 45.18 -17.46 -30.08
CA ASN A 57 44.33 -17.10 -31.24
C ASN A 57 42.80 -17.13 -31.02
N VAL A 58 42.29 -17.11 -29.77
CA VAL A 58 40.84 -17.11 -29.49
C VAL A 58 40.40 -15.78 -28.85
N ALA A 59 39.95 -14.84 -29.69
CA ALA A 59 39.61 -13.48 -29.27
C ALA A 59 38.22 -13.35 -28.62
N HIS A 60 38.11 -12.47 -27.63
CA HIS A 60 37.02 -12.51 -26.64
C HIS A 60 35.81 -11.56 -26.92
N HIS A 61 35.65 -11.05 -28.14
CA HIS A 61 34.94 -9.79 -28.39
C HIS A 61 33.59 -9.86 -29.16
N LEU A 62 33.03 -11.03 -29.45
CA LEU A 62 31.69 -11.16 -30.09
C LEU A 62 30.53 -10.89 -29.11
N GLY A 63 30.58 -9.76 -28.40
CA GLY A 63 29.67 -9.46 -27.29
C GLY A 63 29.18 -8.00 -27.25
N ARG A 64 28.06 -7.75 -27.96
CA ARG A 64 27.14 -6.58 -27.85
C ARG A 64 27.72 -5.17 -28.12
N ALA A 65 27.07 -4.41 -29.02
CA ALA A 65 26.18 -3.28 -28.66
C ALA A 65 25.74 -2.45 -29.90
N ALA A 66 24.44 -2.11 -29.96
CA ALA A 66 23.79 -1.00 -30.72
C ALA A 66 22.28 -1.31 -30.86
N TYR A 67 21.33 -0.38 -30.88
CA TYR A 67 21.17 0.97 -30.28
C TYR A 67 19.65 1.21 -30.15
N MET A 68 19.18 2.24 -29.44
CA MET A 68 17.75 2.62 -29.42
C MET A 68 17.51 3.99 -30.06
N GLU A 69 16.33 4.14 -30.69
CA GLU A 69 15.70 5.39 -31.14
C GLU A 69 15.07 6.16 -29.94
N PRO A 70 14.19 7.17 -30.12
CA PRO A 70 13.87 8.04 -31.28
C PRO A 70 13.94 9.53 -30.87
N TRP A 71 13.40 10.47 -31.66
CA TRP A 71 12.69 11.67 -31.17
C TRP A 71 11.71 12.23 -32.23
N ARG A 72 10.76 13.08 -31.82
CA ARG A 72 9.78 13.80 -32.68
C ARG A 72 9.93 15.33 -32.43
N PHE A 73 9.22 16.30 -33.02
CA PHE A 73 7.98 16.35 -33.81
C PHE A 73 7.84 17.76 -34.48
N ARG A 74 6.67 18.03 -35.10
CA ARG A 74 6.15 19.32 -35.62
C ARG A 74 6.70 19.86 -36.95
N VAL A 75 5.75 20.12 -37.86
CA VAL A 75 5.69 21.36 -38.65
C VAL A 75 4.23 21.83 -38.61
N GLU A 76 4.00 23.04 -38.12
CA GLU A 76 2.78 23.80 -38.37
C GLU A 76 3.01 24.61 -39.66
N MET A 77 2.03 24.69 -40.57
CA MET A 77 1.89 25.76 -41.57
C MET A 77 0.65 25.53 -42.45
N LEU A 78 -0.29 26.48 -42.45
CA LEU A 78 -1.32 26.59 -43.49
C LEU A 78 -0.66 27.21 -44.74
N LYS A 79 -0.84 26.59 -45.92
CA LYS A 79 -0.14 26.94 -47.18
C LYS A 79 -0.33 28.38 -47.71
N GLY A 80 -1.13 29.21 -47.03
CA GLY A 80 -1.37 30.61 -47.35
C GLY A 80 -1.27 31.58 -46.16
N GLY A 81 -0.70 31.16 -45.02
CA GLY A 81 -0.35 32.06 -43.92
C GLY A 81 -1.51 32.81 -43.25
N GLY A 82 -2.49 32.09 -42.67
CA GLY A 82 -3.56 32.73 -41.90
C GLY A 82 -4.36 31.80 -41.00
N THR A 83 -4.53 32.19 -39.74
CA THR A 83 -5.50 31.63 -38.77
C THR A 83 -6.82 32.41 -38.82
N VAL A 84 -7.98 31.76 -38.82
CA VAL A 84 -9.30 32.42 -38.87
C VAL A 84 -10.31 31.79 -37.90
N GLU A 85 -11.18 32.61 -37.32
CA GLU A 85 -12.20 32.30 -36.29
C GLU A 85 -13.60 32.90 -36.64
N LYS A 86 -14.66 32.55 -35.87
CA LYS A 86 -15.83 33.37 -35.38
C LYS A 86 -17.32 33.13 -35.85
N PRO A 87 -18.33 33.32 -34.94
CA PRO A 87 -19.81 33.50 -35.13
C PRO A 87 -20.26 34.99 -34.86
N PRO A 88 -21.54 35.47 -34.60
CA PRO A 88 -22.88 34.88 -34.28
C PRO A 88 -24.00 35.24 -35.34
N PRO A 89 -25.21 35.89 -35.16
CA PRO A 89 -25.89 36.69 -34.08
C PRO A 89 -27.39 36.34 -33.76
N GLY A 90 -28.16 37.18 -33.01
CA GLY A 90 -29.66 37.19 -32.94
C GLY A 90 -30.33 37.70 -31.62
N GLU A 91 -31.44 38.48 -31.66
CA GLU A 91 -32.12 39.16 -30.49
C GLU A 91 -33.68 39.34 -30.59
N GLY A 92 -34.41 39.73 -29.49
CA GLY A 92 -35.85 40.14 -29.46
C GLY A 92 -36.52 40.42 -28.06
N VAL A 93 -37.54 41.33 -27.91
CA VAL A 93 -37.99 41.99 -26.61
C VAL A 93 -39.52 42.46 -26.51
N THR A 94 -40.10 42.74 -25.29
CA THR A 94 -41.12 43.82 -24.84
C THR A 94 -42.23 43.43 -23.76
N LEU A 95 -43.32 44.23 -23.47
CA LEU A 95 -44.07 44.35 -22.16
C LEU A 95 -45.51 45.08 -22.13
N TRP A 96 -46.21 45.12 -20.95
CA TRP A 96 -47.30 46.06 -20.42
C TRP A 96 -48.85 45.74 -20.57
N LYS A 97 -49.92 46.30 -19.87
CA LYS A 97 -50.22 47.07 -18.58
C LYS A 97 -51.77 47.40 -18.35
N GLY A 98 -52.34 47.60 -17.13
CA GLY A 98 -53.76 48.11 -16.88
C GLY A 98 -54.29 48.28 -15.39
N LYS A 99 -55.39 49.06 -15.08
CA LYS A 99 -55.94 49.40 -13.69
C LYS A 99 -57.45 49.88 -13.59
N MET A 100 -58.04 49.97 -12.36
CA MET A 100 -59.43 50.47 -12.02
C MET A 100 -59.57 51.17 -10.61
N LYS A 101 -60.76 51.70 -10.23
CA LYS A 101 -61.09 52.51 -8.99
C LYS A 101 -61.52 51.70 -7.73
N PRO A 102 -61.50 52.28 -6.49
CA PRO A 102 -61.75 51.56 -5.21
C PRO A 102 -63.17 51.70 -4.57
N PRO A 103 -63.54 50.85 -3.57
CA PRO A 103 -64.92 50.66 -3.06
C PRO A 103 -65.26 51.26 -1.67
N ALA A 104 -66.47 50.94 -1.17
CA ALA A 104 -67.28 51.71 -0.20
C ALA A 104 -66.83 51.78 1.28
N TRP A 105 -65.67 51.26 1.68
CA TRP A 105 -65.25 51.18 3.10
C TRP A 105 -64.66 52.48 3.70
N TYR A 106 -65.17 53.64 3.28
CA TYR A 106 -64.68 54.98 3.69
C TYR A 106 -65.74 55.85 4.41
N ALA A 107 -66.94 55.32 4.70
CA ALA A 107 -68.01 56.06 5.36
C ALA A 107 -67.78 56.24 6.88
N ARG A 108 -68.25 57.37 7.45
CA ARG A 108 -68.00 57.79 8.85
C ARG A 108 -69.14 57.52 9.85
N LEU A 109 -70.26 56.90 9.42
CA LEU A 109 -71.40 56.59 10.28
C LEU A 109 -71.64 55.07 10.33
N PRO A 110 -72.02 54.49 11.50
CA PRO A 110 -72.39 53.08 11.58
C PRO A 110 -73.74 52.85 10.89
N LEU A 111 -73.72 52.08 9.81
CA LEU A 111 -74.90 51.74 9.00
C LEU A 111 -75.78 50.67 9.70
N PRO A 112 -77.05 50.46 9.29
CA PRO A 112 -77.94 49.47 9.91
C PRO A 112 -77.35 48.05 10.01
N MET A 113 -76.55 47.64 9.01
CA MET A 113 -75.86 46.34 9.00
C MET A 113 -74.59 46.30 9.88
N HIS A 114 -74.32 47.28 10.75
CA HIS A 114 -73.03 47.35 11.46
C HIS A 114 -72.77 46.13 12.35
N ARG A 115 -73.79 45.54 12.98
CA ARG A 115 -73.63 44.31 13.78
C ARG A 115 -73.13 43.14 12.92
N ASP A 116 -73.74 42.94 11.76
CA ASP A 116 -73.38 41.85 10.85
C ASP A 116 -72.05 42.12 10.14
N ALA A 117 -71.77 43.38 9.79
CA ALA A 117 -70.47 43.79 9.28
C ALA A 117 -69.35 43.60 10.32
N ARG A 118 -69.64 43.76 11.63
CA ARG A 118 -68.70 43.42 12.71
C ARG A 118 -68.55 41.91 12.87
N ALA A 119 -69.63 41.14 12.78
CA ALA A 119 -69.58 39.67 12.78
C ALA A 119 -68.74 39.13 11.59
N GLN A 120 -68.94 39.70 10.40
CA GLN A 120 -68.16 39.42 9.20
C GLN A 120 -66.68 39.82 9.38
N GLN A 121 -66.38 41.01 9.92
CA GLN A 121 -65.00 41.41 10.24
C GLN A 121 -64.33 40.45 11.24
N THR A 122 -65.04 39.98 12.27
CA THR A 122 -64.49 38.99 13.20
C THR A 122 -64.31 37.62 12.54
N ALA A 123 -65.22 37.20 11.67
CA ALA A 123 -65.06 35.98 10.87
C ALA A 123 -63.88 36.10 9.90
N GLU A 124 -63.69 37.24 9.23
CA GLU A 124 -62.54 37.53 8.38
C GLU A 124 -61.22 37.43 9.14
N VAL A 125 -61.14 37.95 10.37
CA VAL A 125 -59.98 37.84 11.26
C VAL A 125 -59.73 36.39 11.68
N VAL A 126 -60.76 35.63 12.09
CA VAL A 126 -60.63 34.20 12.42
C VAL A 126 -60.18 33.39 11.20
N HIS A 127 -60.79 33.61 10.04
CA HIS A 127 -60.38 32.98 8.78
C HIS A 127 -58.97 33.38 8.36
N ALA A 128 -58.54 34.63 8.58
CA ALA A 128 -57.17 35.08 8.32
C ALA A 128 -56.16 34.43 9.26
N HIS A 129 -56.47 34.30 10.55
CA HIS A 129 -55.64 33.58 11.51
C HIS A 129 -55.51 32.09 11.11
N ALA A 130 -56.62 31.42 10.81
CA ALA A 130 -56.60 30.00 10.41
C ALA A 130 -55.86 29.76 9.07
N ARG A 131 -56.02 30.64 8.07
CA ARG A 131 -55.20 30.62 6.84
C ARG A 131 -53.71 30.81 7.16
N GLY A 132 -53.39 31.74 8.05
CA GLY A 132 -52.03 31.97 8.54
C GLY A 132 -51.44 30.73 9.23
N ALA A 133 -52.20 30.11 10.13
CA ALA A 133 -51.79 28.92 10.90
C ALA A 133 -51.57 27.71 9.97
N ARG A 134 -52.44 27.52 8.96
CA ARG A 134 -52.26 26.48 7.93
C ARG A 134 -51.00 26.72 7.09
N LEU A 135 -50.67 27.97 6.78
CA LEU A 135 -49.46 28.34 6.04
C LEU A 135 -48.19 28.20 6.90
N THR A 136 -48.24 28.46 8.20
CA THR A 136 -47.09 28.25 9.10
C THR A 136 -46.88 26.77 9.43
N ALA A 137 -47.94 26.00 9.67
CA ALA A 137 -47.88 24.54 9.77
C ALA A 137 -47.28 23.89 8.50
N ALA A 138 -47.74 24.27 7.31
CA ALA A 138 -47.19 23.74 6.04
C ALA A 138 -45.69 24.02 5.89
N ARG A 139 -45.20 25.16 6.37
CA ARG A 139 -43.77 25.50 6.39
C ARG A 139 -42.97 24.68 7.41
N LEU A 140 -43.51 24.47 8.60
CA LEU A 140 -42.90 23.65 9.65
C LEU A 140 -42.81 22.18 9.21
N GLY A 141 -43.89 21.62 8.67
CA GLY A 141 -43.91 20.27 8.09
C GLY A 141 -42.96 20.11 6.89
N ARG A 142 -42.77 21.14 6.06
CA ARG A 142 -41.75 21.11 5.00
C ARG A 142 -40.33 21.20 5.55
N ALA A 143 -40.09 22.00 6.60
CA ALA A 143 -38.82 22.06 7.31
C ALA A 143 -38.42 20.68 7.85
N GLN A 144 -39.35 20.06 8.56
CA GLN A 144 -39.25 18.71 9.12
C GLN A 144 -39.01 17.67 8.03
N HIS A 145 -39.70 17.75 6.88
CA HIS A 145 -39.46 16.87 5.73
C HIS A 145 -38.06 17.06 5.11
N GLN A 146 -37.59 18.31 4.95
CA GLN A 146 -36.25 18.60 4.44
C GLN A 146 -35.15 18.10 5.39
N ILE A 147 -35.33 18.27 6.71
CA ILE A 147 -34.45 17.73 7.75
C ILE A 147 -34.48 16.19 7.75
N ASN A 148 -35.67 15.56 7.66
CA ASN A 148 -35.79 14.11 7.50
C ASN A 148 -35.18 13.58 6.19
N GLY A 149 -34.97 14.45 5.19
CA GLY A 149 -34.14 14.16 4.01
C GLY A 149 -32.64 14.19 4.35
N GLN A 150 -32.15 15.29 4.92
CA GLN A 150 -30.75 15.44 5.31
C GLN A 150 -30.29 14.40 6.34
N LEU A 151 -31.11 14.08 7.33
CA LEU A 151 -30.83 13.07 8.36
C LEU A 151 -30.62 11.69 7.72
N ARG A 152 -31.43 11.31 6.71
CA ARG A 152 -31.25 10.07 5.94
C ARG A 152 -30.00 10.08 5.05
N LEU A 153 -29.60 11.23 4.51
CA LEU A 153 -28.34 11.36 3.77
C LEU A 153 -27.12 11.25 4.71
N LEU A 154 -27.18 11.90 5.87
CA LEU A 154 -26.12 11.90 6.88
C LEU A 154 -25.92 10.52 7.52
N LEU A 155 -26.99 9.75 7.74
CA LEU A 155 -26.88 8.34 8.14
C LEU A 155 -26.16 7.49 7.07
N ARG A 156 -26.54 7.64 5.79
CA ARG A 156 -25.87 6.91 4.69
C ARG A 156 -24.39 7.29 4.54
N GLN A 157 -24.06 8.57 4.68
CA GLN A 157 -22.66 9.00 4.68
C GLN A 157 -21.90 8.47 5.91
N ARG A 158 -22.56 8.41 7.08
CA ARG A 158 -21.98 7.81 8.30
C ARG A 158 -21.68 6.32 8.12
N GLU A 159 -22.55 5.57 7.45
CA GLU A 159 -22.28 4.17 7.06
C GLU A 159 -21.06 4.05 6.13
N ALA A 160 -20.93 4.93 5.15
CA ALA A 160 -19.79 4.94 4.22
C ALA A 160 -18.47 5.24 4.96
N THR A 161 -18.47 6.27 5.82
CA THR A 161 -17.29 6.59 6.66
C THR A 161 -16.96 5.50 7.67
N ASP A 162 -17.93 4.76 8.23
CA ASP A 162 -17.62 3.63 9.11
C ASP A 162 -17.01 2.44 8.34
N ARG A 163 -17.47 2.18 7.11
CA ARG A 163 -16.85 1.18 6.21
C ARG A 163 -15.39 1.55 5.90
N ARG A 164 -15.11 2.78 5.45
CA ARG A 164 -13.74 3.28 5.21
C ARG A 164 -12.90 3.28 6.50
N LEU A 165 -13.48 3.58 7.66
CA LEU A 165 -12.80 3.47 8.95
C LEU A 165 -12.47 2.00 9.31
N SER A 166 -13.34 1.04 8.96
CA SER A 166 -13.05 -0.39 9.08
C SER A 166 -11.90 -0.83 8.16
N GLU A 167 -11.78 -0.25 6.96
CA GLU A 167 -10.67 -0.49 6.03
C GLU A 167 -9.34 0.08 6.54
N VAL A 168 -9.33 1.28 7.14
CA VAL A 168 -8.14 1.85 7.80
C VAL A 168 -7.74 1.00 9.01
N ARG A 169 -8.72 0.55 9.82
CA ARG A 169 -8.50 -0.37 10.95
C ARG A 169 -7.96 -1.72 10.47
N LYS A 170 -8.43 -2.25 9.33
CA LYS A 170 -7.88 -3.46 8.66
C LYS A 170 -6.44 -3.24 8.18
N GLY A 171 -6.13 -2.06 7.63
CA GLY A 171 -4.75 -1.66 7.28
C GLY A 171 -3.79 -1.74 8.47
N LEU A 172 -4.19 -1.22 9.63
CA LEU A 172 -3.39 -1.32 10.86
C LEU A 172 -3.14 -2.77 11.29
N LEU A 173 -4.14 -3.65 11.15
CA LEU A 173 -3.98 -5.09 11.42
C LEU A 173 -2.98 -5.76 10.46
N ILE A 174 -3.05 -5.44 9.17
CA ILE A 174 -2.13 -5.96 8.14
C ILE A 174 -0.70 -5.48 8.40
N ASN A 175 -0.52 -4.23 8.82
CA ASN A 175 0.77 -3.70 9.24
C ASN A 175 1.35 -4.47 10.43
N GLU A 176 0.56 -4.68 11.50
CA GLU A 176 1.01 -5.40 12.69
C GLU A 176 1.29 -6.89 12.41
N GLN A 177 0.52 -7.53 11.51
CA GLN A 177 0.84 -8.86 10.97
C GLN A 177 2.16 -8.86 10.18
N SER A 178 2.40 -7.84 9.34
CA SER A 178 3.63 -7.70 8.53
C SER A 178 4.88 -7.61 9.42
N VAL A 179 4.81 -6.78 10.48
CA VAL A 179 5.90 -6.61 11.46
C VAL A 179 6.12 -7.88 12.27
N LYS A 180 5.05 -8.56 12.73
CA LYS A 180 5.14 -9.86 13.41
C LYS A 180 5.83 -10.91 12.52
N LEU A 181 5.44 -11.03 11.24
CA LEU A 181 6.05 -11.97 10.30
C LEU A 181 7.55 -11.68 10.09
N ARG A 182 7.94 -10.42 9.83
CA ARG A 182 9.37 -10.02 9.71
C ARG A 182 10.17 -10.23 11.00
N GLY A 183 9.49 -10.39 12.14
CA GLY A 183 10.07 -10.84 13.41
C GLY A 183 10.61 -12.28 13.42
N TYR A 184 10.19 -13.15 12.49
CA TYR A 184 10.69 -14.52 12.36
C TYR A 184 11.97 -14.66 11.50
N ARG A 185 12.45 -13.57 10.88
CA ARG A 185 13.74 -13.56 10.16
C ARG A 185 14.89 -14.05 11.07
N PRO A 186 15.86 -14.85 10.60
CA PRO A 186 16.99 -15.31 11.41
C PRO A 186 17.90 -14.13 11.82
N LYS A 187 18.71 -14.28 12.87
CA LYS A 187 19.45 -13.14 13.49
C LYS A 187 20.25 -12.28 12.49
N CYS A 188 20.92 -12.89 11.51
CA CYS A 188 21.69 -12.17 10.48
C CYS A 188 20.84 -11.40 9.45
N GLU A 189 19.52 -11.63 9.43
CA GLU A 189 18.53 -10.97 8.58
C GLU A 189 17.65 -9.98 9.39
N LYS A 190 17.91 -9.79 10.69
CA LYS A 190 17.19 -8.84 11.57
C LYS A 190 17.81 -7.44 11.63
N ILE A 191 18.81 -7.15 10.79
CA ILE A 191 19.39 -5.81 10.67
C ILE A 191 18.28 -4.88 10.15
N PRO A 192 17.98 -3.74 10.82
CA PRO A 192 16.88 -2.87 10.43
C PRO A 192 17.10 -2.33 9.01
N ASP A 193 16.09 -2.51 8.16
CA ASP A 193 16.16 -2.13 6.75
C ASP A 193 15.09 -1.07 6.38
N LYS A 194 15.20 -0.47 5.18
CA LYS A 194 14.32 0.63 4.76
C LYS A 194 12.84 0.21 4.70
N ALA A 195 12.53 -1.07 4.52
CA ALA A 195 11.15 -1.57 4.57
C ALA A 195 10.63 -1.69 6.01
N ASP A 196 11.49 -1.91 7.02
CA ASP A 196 11.08 -1.78 8.43
C ASP A 196 10.70 -0.34 8.78
N SER A 197 11.49 0.64 8.31
CA SER A 197 11.14 2.07 8.46
C SER A 197 9.84 2.44 7.75
N MET A 198 9.61 1.93 6.53
CA MET A 198 8.35 2.12 5.79
C MET A 198 7.14 1.50 6.52
N LEU A 199 7.33 0.36 7.20
CA LEU A 199 6.28 -0.25 8.03
C LEU A 199 5.97 0.58 9.29
N VAL A 200 6.96 1.24 9.91
CA VAL A 200 6.71 2.16 11.03
C VAL A 200 5.92 3.38 10.55
N TRP A 201 6.35 4.00 9.44
CA TRP A 201 5.67 5.16 8.84
C TRP A 201 4.21 4.84 8.44
N GLU A 202 3.96 3.73 7.75
CA GLU A 202 2.59 3.28 7.41
C GLU A 202 1.70 3.17 8.66
N ARG A 203 2.24 2.65 9.77
CA ARG A 203 1.51 2.52 11.04
C ARG A 203 1.17 3.87 11.65
N GLU A 204 1.97 4.91 11.40
CA GLU A 204 1.76 6.26 11.91
C GLU A 204 0.76 7.04 11.06
N GLU A 205 0.83 6.92 9.73
CA GLU A 205 -0.17 7.50 8.83
C GLU A 205 -1.55 6.85 8.97
N LEU A 206 -1.62 5.52 9.05
CA LEU A 206 -2.90 4.84 9.29
C LEU A 206 -3.50 5.21 10.68
N LYS A 207 -2.68 5.58 11.67
CA LYS A 207 -3.15 6.18 12.94
C LYS A 207 -3.60 7.64 12.76
N SER A 208 -2.94 8.42 11.90
CA SER A 208 -3.33 9.81 11.60
C SER A 208 -4.71 9.84 10.90
N MET A 209 -4.89 8.99 9.88
CA MET A 209 -6.16 8.76 9.18
C MET A 209 -7.26 8.29 10.13
N LYS A 210 -7.00 7.25 10.93
CA LYS A 210 -7.97 6.73 11.92
C LYS A 210 -8.48 7.85 12.83
N ARG A 211 -7.58 8.69 13.36
CA ARG A 211 -7.93 9.85 14.21
C ARG A 211 -8.71 10.93 13.47
N LYS A 212 -8.43 11.19 12.19
CA LYS A 212 -9.21 12.13 11.36
C LYS A 212 -10.64 11.62 11.19
N MET A 213 -10.80 10.35 10.84
CA MET A 213 -12.11 9.70 10.68
C MET A 213 -12.93 9.62 11.97
N GLU A 214 -12.29 9.32 13.10
CA GLU A 214 -13.00 9.23 14.38
C GLU A 214 -13.54 10.61 14.81
N LYS A 215 -12.80 11.70 14.58
CA LYS A 215 -13.32 13.08 14.74
C LYS A 215 -14.45 13.42 13.77
N ASP A 216 -14.37 12.97 12.52
CA ASP A 216 -15.42 13.18 11.53
C ASP A 216 -16.71 12.40 11.87
N MET A 217 -16.57 11.21 12.46
CA MET A 217 -17.70 10.46 13.04
C MET A 217 -18.32 11.19 14.24
N GLU A 218 -17.51 11.71 15.18
CA GLU A 218 -17.96 12.53 16.31
C GLU A 218 -18.74 13.78 15.85
N ARG A 219 -18.22 14.49 14.84
CA ARG A 219 -18.87 15.63 14.19
C ARG A 219 -20.22 15.24 13.59
N SER A 220 -20.27 14.13 12.85
CA SER A 220 -21.52 13.61 12.26
C SER A 220 -22.56 13.28 13.33
N GLU A 221 -22.15 12.79 14.50
CA GLU A 221 -23.06 12.43 15.58
C GLU A 221 -23.62 13.68 16.30
N ALA A 222 -22.80 14.69 16.56
CA ALA A 222 -23.25 15.97 17.11
C ALA A 222 -24.30 16.62 16.18
N LEU A 223 -24.06 16.61 14.87
CA LEU A 223 -24.99 17.10 13.86
C LEU A 223 -26.27 16.26 13.79
N LEU A 224 -26.19 14.91 13.85
CA LEU A 224 -27.37 14.03 13.91
C LEU A 224 -28.25 14.33 15.12
N LYS A 225 -27.66 14.55 16.30
CA LYS A 225 -28.38 14.92 17.53
C LYS A 225 -29.09 16.28 17.39
N ALA A 226 -28.39 17.29 16.84
CA ALA A 226 -28.97 18.61 16.59
C ALA A 226 -30.11 18.58 15.54
N LEU A 227 -29.95 17.81 14.45
CA LEU A 227 -31.00 17.62 13.44
C LEU A 227 -32.22 16.88 14.00
N ALA A 228 -32.03 15.89 14.89
CA ALA A 228 -33.12 15.20 15.57
C ALA A 228 -33.91 16.14 16.50
N SER A 229 -33.24 16.90 17.37
CA SER A 229 -33.93 17.87 18.24
C SER A 229 -34.63 18.97 17.44
N CYS A 230 -34.04 19.42 16.31
CA CYS A 230 -34.68 20.38 15.42
C CYS A 230 -35.93 19.78 14.75
N ARG A 231 -35.88 18.53 14.26
CA ARG A 231 -37.05 17.79 13.73
C ARG A 231 -38.18 17.74 14.76
N ASP A 232 -37.87 17.45 16.02
CA ASP A 232 -38.87 17.22 17.06
C ASP A 232 -39.52 18.53 17.55
N THR A 233 -38.74 19.62 17.66
CA THR A 233 -39.31 20.96 17.91
C THR A 233 -40.19 21.45 16.76
N LEU A 234 -39.80 21.19 15.50
CA LEU A 234 -40.62 21.53 14.33
C LEU A 234 -41.92 20.73 14.28
N ASP A 235 -41.90 19.46 14.67
CA ASP A 235 -43.09 18.62 14.76
C ASP A 235 -44.07 19.15 15.82
N PHE A 236 -43.55 19.44 17.02
CA PHE A 236 -44.34 20.04 18.11
C PHE A 236 -45.06 21.33 17.68
N TYR A 237 -44.34 22.29 17.09
CA TYR A 237 -44.96 23.51 16.58
C TYR A 237 -45.88 23.28 15.38
N CYS A 238 -45.62 22.25 14.55
CA CYS A 238 -46.50 21.89 13.44
C CYS A 238 -47.86 21.38 13.97
N GLN A 239 -47.83 20.44 14.93
CA GLN A 239 -49.03 19.90 15.58
C GLN A 239 -49.83 21.00 16.30
N GLU A 240 -49.16 21.86 17.07
CA GLU A 240 -49.78 22.99 17.77
C GLU A 240 -50.49 23.96 16.79
N ARG A 241 -49.83 24.34 15.69
CA ARG A 241 -50.46 25.18 14.65
C ARG A 241 -51.58 24.49 13.90
N LEU A 242 -51.58 23.16 13.78
CA LEU A 242 -52.66 22.39 13.14
C LEU A 242 -53.93 22.31 13.99
N GLN A 243 -53.84 22.34 15.32
CA GLN A 243 -55.01 22.38 16.20
C GLN A 243 -55.89 23.62 15.90
N ALA A 244 -55.26 24.79 15.67
CA ALA A 244 -55.94 26.03 15.29
C ALA A 244 -56.58 26.01 13.87
N VAL A 245 -56.36 24.96 13.07
CA VAL A 245 -56.86 24.82 11.69
C VAL A 245 -58.08 23.86 11.61
N GLY A 246 -58.38 23.09 12.67
CA GLY A 246 -59.33 21.98 12.65
C GLY A 246 -60.79 22.30 12.25
N LEU A 247 -61.18 23.57 12.24
CA LEU A 247 -62.53 24.03 11.84
C LEU A 247 -62.61 24.51 10.37
N MET A 248 -61.51 24.44 9.59
CA MET A 248 -61.39 25.14 8.30
C MET A 248 -61.01 24.21 7.13
N ASN A 249 -62.00 23.79 6.35
CA ASN A 249 -61.86 22.88 5.19
C ASN A 249 -61.28 23.53 3.91
N GLN A 250 -60.57 24.66 3.99
CA GLN A 250 -59.89 25.23 2.82
C GLN A 250 -58.61 24.42 2.50
N PRO A 251 -58.45 23.84 1.29
CA PRO A 251 -57.25 23.10 0.92
C PRO A 251 -56.02 24.01 0.90
N LEU A 252 -54.84 23.44 1.16
CA LEU A 252 -53.60 24.21 1.30
C LEU A 252 -53.28 25.00 0.02
N ASP A 253 -53.52 24.43 -1.16
CA ASP A 253 -53.23 25.09 -2.44
C ASP A 253 -54.02 26.39 -2.60
N LYS A 254 -55.32 26.43 -2.25
CA LYS A 254 -56.11 27.67 -2.25
C LYS A 254 -55.58 28.72 -1.28
N VAL A 255 -54.98 28.31 -0.16
CA VAL A 255 -54.32 29.23 0.78
C VAL A 255 -52.98 29.75 0.21
N LEU A 256 -52.24 28.91 -0.52
CA LEU A 256 -51.00 29.31 -1.21
C LEU A 256 -51.26 30.19 -2.44
N GLU A 257 -52.33 29.93 -3.19
CA GLU A 257 -52.83 30.77 -4.29
C GLU A 257 -53.25 32.15 -3.79
N GLN A 258 -54.08 32.20 -2.73
CA GLN A 258 -54.47 33.46 -2.06
C GLN A 258 -53.27 34.24 -1.49
N ALA A 259 -52.19 33.54 -1.14
CA ALA A 259 -50.93 34.15 -0.74
C ALA A 259 -49.99 34.48 -1.93
N GLY A 260 -50.28 34.00 -3.15
CA GLY A 260 -49.47 34.15 -4.37
C GLY A 260 -48.19 33.31 -4.41
N ARG A 261 -48.08 32.20 -3.64
CA ARG A 261 -46.81 31.82 -3.00
C ARG A 261 -46.52 30.33 -2.80
N HIS A 262 -46.64 29.53 -3.85
CA HIS A 262 -46.19 28.14 -3.85
C HIS A 262 -44.70 27.97 -3.48
N SER A 263 -43.83 28.95 -3.79
CA SER A 263 -42.39 28.90 -3.48
C SER A 263 -42.01 29.16 -2.00
N TRP A 264 -42.96 29.57 -1.15
CA TRP A 264 -42.68 29.98 0.23
C TRP A 264 -42.58 28.84 1.25
N VAL A 265 -42.87 27.62 0.82
CA VAL A 265 -42.88 26.42 1.64
C VAL A 265 -41.49 25.77 1.70
N ASP A 266 -40.70 25.86 0.62
CA ASP A 266 -39.30 25.40 0.60
C ASP A 266 -38.35 26.38 1.31
N ILE A 267 -37.65 25.87 2.31
CA ILE A 267 -36.83 26.69 3.23
C ILE A 267 -35.43 26.99 2.68
N THR A 268 -34.89 26.07 1.88
CA THR A 268 -33.57 26.16 1.24
C THR A 268 -33.58 26.84 -0.14
N ARG A 269 -34.74 27.27 -0.65
CA ARG A 269 -34.85 27.86 -1.98
C ARG A 269 -34.48 29.36 -1.92
N PRO A 270 -33.56 29.86 -2.78
CA PRO A 270 -33.30 31.30 -2.84
C PRO A 270 -34.57 32.06 -3.25
N PRO A 271 -34.81 33.26 -2.72
CA PRO A 271 -36.02 34.03 -3.01
C PRO A 271 -36.06 34.39 -4.50
N THR A 272 -37.01 33.79 -5.23
CA THR A 272 -37.22 34.04 -6.66
C THR A 272 -37.60 35.50 -6.91
N PRO A 273 -36.98 36.21 -7.87
CA PRO A 273 -37.12 37.67 -8.00
C PRO A 273 -38.54 38.17 -8.31
N ARG A 274 -39.45 37.30 -8.76
CA ARG A 274 -40.89 37.60 -8.92
C ARG A 274 -41.69 37.32 -7.64
N THR A 275 -41.39 38.00 -6.53
CA THR A 275 -42.23 37.95 -5.32
C THR A 275 -43.42 38.91 -5.42
N GLN A 276 -44.50 38.52 -6.08
CA GLN A 276 -45.80 39.19 -5.93
C GLN A 276 -46.43 38.78 -4.59
N GLY A 277 -46.29 39.62 -3.55
CA GLY A 277 -46.96 39.42 -2.26
C GLY A 277 -46.30 40.18 -1.08
N LEU A 278 -47.07 40.41 -0.01
CA LEU A 278 -46.66 41.11 1.22
C LEU A 278 -45.50 40.39 1.94
N LYS A 279 -44.43 41.06 2.40
CA LYS A 279 -43.30 40.40 3.12
C LYS A 279 -43.79 39.47 4.25
N THR A 280 -42.98 38.49 4.66
CA THR A 280 -43.33 37.63 5.83
C THR A 280 -43.75 38.53 6.98
N PRO A 281 -44.97 38.35 7.54
CA PRO A 281 -45.40 39.19 8.64
C PRO A 281 -44.35 39.09 9.76
N PRO A 282 -44.04 40.20 10.45
CA PRO A 282 -43.14 40.15 11.59
C PRO A 282 -43.67 39.14 12.61
N PRO A 283 -42.80 38.42 13.33
CA PRO A 283 -43.24 37.45 14.32
C PRO A 283 -44.05 38.15 15.41
N ASP A 284 -45.27 37.66 15.62
CA ASP A 284 -46.28 38.24 16.50
C ASP A 284 -46.60 37.22 17.61
N PRO A 285 -46.52 37.57 18.90
CA PRO A 285 -46.79 36.63 19.99
C PRO A 285 -48.25 36.13 20.03
N VAL A 286 -49.21 36.88 19.49
CA VAL A 286 -50.64 36.52 19.42
C VAL A 286 -51.04 36.03 18.02
N GLY A 287 -50.27 36.44 17.00
CA GLY A 287 -50.51 36.09 15.61
C GLY A 287 -50.25 34.63 15.23
N ALA A 288 -50.67 34.27 14.02
CA ALA A 288 -50.52 32.91 13.49
C ALA A 288 -49.06 32.50 13.17
N TYR A 289 -48.10 33.44 13.28
CA TYR A 289 -46.66 33.25 13.09
C TYR A 289 -45.90 33.79 14.31
N THR A 290 -45.71 32.91 15.30
CA THR A 290 -45.08 33.29 16.57
C THR A 290 -43.56 33.40 16.47
N PRO A 291 -42.90 34.16 17.37
CA PRO A 291 -41.44 34.20 17.48
C PRO A 291 -40.82 32.82 17.75
N ALA A 292 -41.55 31.88 18.36
CA ALA A 292 -41.11 30.50 18.55
C ALA A 292 -40.99 29.74 17.21
N CYS A 293 -42.04 29.76 16.37
CA CYS A 293 -41.99 29.19 15.03
C CYS A 293 -40.92 29.86 14.16
N ALA A 294 -40.71 31.18 14.31
CA ALA A 294 -39.67 31.92 13.59
C ALA A 294 -38.25 31.45 13.97
N LYS A 295 -37.98 31.20 15.25
CA LYS A 295 -36.70 30.64 15.73
C LYS A 295 -36.46 29.23 15.19
N ALA A 296 -37.44 28.33 15.33
CA ALA A 296 -37.32 26.95 14.85
C ALA A 296 -37.05 26.89 13.33
N LEU A 297 -37.71 27.74 12.53
CA LEU A 297 -37.46 27.84 11.09
C LEU A 297 -36.10 28.46 10.73
N PHE A 298 -35.51 29.30 11.60
CA PHE A 298 -34.15 29.83 11.43
C PHE A 298 -33.09 28.80 11.79
N GLU A 299 -33.26 28.08 12.90
CA GLU A 299 -32.37 26.99 13.31
C GLU A 299 -32.39 25.85 12.28
N ALA A 300 -33.57 25.53 11.74
CA ALA A 300 -33.70 24.62 10.61
C ALA A 300 -32.90 25.09 9.38
N LYS A 301 -32.95 26.39 9.03
CA LYS A 301 -32.12 26.94 7.93
C LYS A 301 -30.64 26.77 8.17
N ARG A 302 -30.18 27.08 9.40
CA ARG A 302 -28.77 27.00 9.77
C ARG A 302 -28.27 25.56 9.69
N LEU A 303 -28.97 24.62 10.34
CA LEU A 303 -28.66 23.19 10.33
C LEU A 303 -28.74 22.57 8.93
N LEU A 304 -29.66 23.01 8.06
CA LEU A 304 -29.77 22.57 6.66
C LEU A 304 -28.68 23.16 5.72
N MET A 305 -27.85 24.08 6.20
CA MET A 305 -26.63 24.54 5.50
C MET A 305 -25.41 23.84 6.11
N GLU A 306 -25.25 23.91 7.44
CA GLU A 306 -24.23 23.20 8.21
C GLU A 306 -24.17 21.70 7.82
N SER A 307 -25.32 21.05 7.61
CA SER A 307 -25.35 19.63 7.20
C SER A 307 -24.84 19.36 5.78
N LYS A 308 -25.01 20.30 4.84
CA LYS A 308 -24.52 20.14 3.46
C LYS A 308 -23.02 20.34 3.38
N ASP A 309 -22.53 21.35 4.09
CA ASP A 309 -21.12 21.69 4.13
C ASP A 309 -20.33 20.53 4.80
N ILE A 310 -20.83 20.02 5.94
CA ILE A 310 -20.29 18.82 6.60
C ILE A 310 -20.42 17.58 5.70
N LEU A 311 -21.53 17.35 4.99
CA LEU A 311 -21.64 16.22 4.05
C LEU A 311 -20.60 16.29 2.92
N ALA A 312 -20.31 17.49 2.40
CA ALA A 312 -19.27 17.69 1.38
C ALA A 312 -17.85 17.47 1.95
N GLU A 313 -17.57 17.93 3.16
CA GLU A 313 -16.30 17.64 3.85
C GLU A 313 -16.12 16.14 4.12
N LEU A 314 -17.16 15.45 4.60
CA LEU A 314 -17.13 14.00 4.87
C LEU A 314 -16.86 13.18 3.60
N ALA A 315 -17.59 13.48 2.51
CA ALA A 315 -17.41 12.79 1.23
C ALA A 315 -16.02 13.06 0.63
N LYS A 316 -15.50 14.28 0.74
CA LYS A 316 -14.13 14.59 0.33
C LYS A 316 -13.11 13.84 1.18
N ASN A 317 -13.27 13.85 2.51
CA ASN A 317 -12.35 13.18 3.43
C ASN A 317 -12.31 11.66 3.22
N GLU A 318 -13.43 11.04 2.84
CA GLU A 318 -13.49 9.62 2.48
C GLU A 318 -12.63 9.28 1.25
N VAL A 319 -12.71 10.10 0.20
CA VAL A 319 -11.93 9.95 -1.05
C VAL A 319 -10.45 10.30 -0.84
N ASP A 320 -10.15 11.39 -0.13
CA ASP A 320 -8.78 11.78 0.21
C ASP A 320 -8.06 10.64 0.97
N ILE A 321 -8.73 10.04 1.97
CA ILE A 321 -8.17 8.93 2.75
C ILE A 321 -8.08 7.65 1.91
N GLN A 322 -9.03 7.38 1.00
CA GLN A 322 -8.93 6.24 0.08
C GLN A 322 -7.65 6.30 -0.77
N ASN A 323 -7.40 7.45 -1.42
CA ASN A 323 -6.26 7.62 -2.30
C ASN A 323 -4.94 7.52 -1.52
N GLN A 324 -4.85 8.20 -0.36
CA GLN A 324 -3.68 8.12 0.51
C GLN A 324 -3.45 6.71 1.05
N GLN A 325 -4.50 5.97 1.44
CA GLN A 325 -4.38 4.59 1.92
C GLN A 325 -3.85 3.65 0.82
N GLN A 326 -4.29 3.81 -0.42
CA GLN A 326 -3.78 3.07 -1.58
C GLN A 326 -2.31 3.40 -1.85
N GLU A 327 -1.96 4.70 -1.95
CA GLU A 327 -0.57 5.14 -2.16
C GLU A 327 0.41 4.62 -1.10
N ILE A 328 0.02 4.68 0.19
CA ILE A 328 0.86 4.17 1.28
C ILE A 328 1.05 2.65 1.15
N SER A 329 -0.05 1.91 0.95
CA SER A 329 -0.02 0.46 0.73
C SER A 329 0.93 0.08 -0.40
N ASP A 330 0.84 0.77 -1.54
CA ASP A 330 1.65 0.47 -2.71
C ASP A 330 3.12 0.85 -2.51
N ARG A 331 3.43 1.99 -1.87
CA ARG A 331 4.81 2.37 -1.50
C ARG A 331 5.45 1.32 -0.60
N VAL A 332 4.73 0.80 0.39
CA VAL A 332 5.22 -0.25 1.31
C VAL A 332 5.36 -1.60 0.60
N CYS A 333 4.36 -2.00 -0.21
CA CYS A 333 4.42 -3.24 -0.99
C CYS A 333 5.59 -3.23 -1.99
N ASN A 334 5.85 -2.10 -2.66
CA ASN A 334 7.00 -1.94 -3.54
C ASN A 334 8.35 -2.04 -2.79
N SER A 335 8.45 -1.45 -1.59
CA SER A 335 9.63 -1.55 -0.74
C SER A 335 9.90 -3.00 -0.30
N LEU A 336 8.88 -3.71 0.18
CA LEU A 336 8.96 -5.13 0.55
C LEU A 336 9.32 -6.02 -0.65
N ALA A 337 8.67 -5.82 -1.80
CA ALA A 337 8.97 -6.55 -3.03
C ALA A 337 10.38 -6.25 -3.57
N GLN A 338 10.94 -5.07 -3.31
CA GLN A 338 12.33 -4.78 -3.60
C GLN A 338 13.29 -5.49 -2.62
N LYS A 339 13.05 -5.44 -1.31
CA LYS A 339 13.86 -6.18 -0.32
C LYS A 339 13.86 -7.69 -0.59
N MET A 340 12.71 -8.26 -0.99
CA MET A 340 12.58 -9.65 -1.41
C MET A 340 13.45 -9.97 -2.65
N ARG A 341 13.49 -9.07 -3.65
CA ARG A 341 14.35 -9.18 -4.85
C ARG A 341 15.83 -9.06 -4.51
N GLU A 342 16.23 -8.08 -3.71
CA GLU A 342 17.63 -7.94 -3.25
C GLU A 342 18.11 -9.19 -2.49
N THR A 343 17.21 -9.82 -1.71
CA THR A 343 17.52 -11.06 -0.98
C THR A 343 17.67 -12.26 -1.92
N LEU A 344 16.86 -12.31 -3.00
CA LEU A 344 17.00 -13.31 -4.05
C LEU A 344 18.33 -13.18 -4.82
N GLU A 345 18.72 -11.96 -5.23
CA GLU A 345 20.01 -11.72 -5.90
C GLU A 345 21.21 -12.19 -5.04
N LEU A 346 21.16 -11.99 -3.72
CA LEU A 346 22.22 -12.46 -2.81
C LEU A 346 22.20 -13.99 -2.63
N LYS A 347 21.02 -14.59 -2.50
CA LYS A 347 20.81 -16.05 -2.44
C LYS A 347 21.37 -16.74 -3.69
N GLU A 348 21.12 -16.19 -4.88
CA GLU A 348 21.65 -16.71 -6.15
C GLU A 348 23.19 -16.63 -6.22
N ARG A 349 23.77 -15.46 -5.92
CA ARG A 349 25.24 -15.27 -5.85
C ARG A 349 25.90 -16.24 -4.85
N MET A 350 25.30 -16.46 -3.68
CA MET A 350 25.79 -17.45 -2.71
C MET A 350 25.67 -18.89 -3.22
N THR A 351 24.57 -19.23 -3.88
CA THR A 351 24.36 -20.58 -4.48
C THR A 351 25.40 -20.89 -5.55
N MET A 352 25.68 -19.93 -6.45
CA MET A 352 26.72 -20.05 -7.47
C MET A 352 28.12 -20.23 -6.84
N THR A 353 28.43 -19.42 -5.82
CA THR A 353 29.70 -19.53 -5.08
C THR A 353 29.86 -20.92 -4.44
N LEU A 354 28.81 -21.45 -3.81
CA LEU A 354 28.80 -22.77 -3.17
C LEU A 354 28.99 -23.90 -4.19
N GLY A 355 28.40 -23.79 -5.38
CA GLY A 355 28.63 -24.71 -6.49
C GLY A 355 30.10 -24.75 -6.94
N LEU A 356 30.74 -23.59 -7.11
CA LEU A 356 32.17 -23.47 -7.46
C LEU A 356 33.08 -24.05 -6.36
N MET A 357 32.75 -23.81 -5.09
CA MET A 357 33.45 -24.41 -3.95
C MET A 357 33.35 -25.93 -3.98
N ARG A 358 32.15 -26.50 -4.16
CA ARG A 358 31.94 -27.96 -4.22
C ARG A 358 32.75 -28.61 -5.33
N GLY A 359 32.77 -28.03 -6.53
CA GLY A 359 33.60 -28.51 -7.65
C GLY A 359 35.11 -28.44 -7.35
N THR A 360 35.56 -27.45 -6.58
CA THR A 360 36.97 -27.32 -6.18
C THR A 360 37.34 -28.26 -5.03
N ILE A 361 36.46 -28.47 -4.05
CA ILE A 361 36.63 -29.48 -2.99
C ILE A 361 36.78 -30.88 -3.59
N HIS A 362 35.94 -31.25 -4.57
CA HIS A 362 36.04 -32.55 -5.24
C HIS A 362 37.36 -32.71 -6.02
N ARG A 363 37.83 -31.66 -6.73
CA ARG A 363 39.13 -31.66 -7.41
C ARG A 363 40.29 -31.80 -6.42
N CYS A 364 40.37 -30.95 -5.40
CA CYS A 364 41.39 -31.01 -4.36
C CYS A 364 41.39 -32.36 -3.61
N MET A 365 40.22 -32.96 -3.37
CA MET A 365 40.10 -34.30 -2.76
C MET A 365 40.70 -35.38 -3.66
N LYS A 366 40.35 -35.40 -4.96
CA LYS A 366 40.90 -36.34 -5.94
C LYS A 366 42.42 -36.20 -6.03
N PHE A 367 42.93 -34.98 -6.22
CA PHE A 367 44.37 -34.74 -6.30
C PHE A 367 45.10 -35.18 -5.03
N ASN A 368 44.54 -34.96 -3.83
CA ASN A 368 45.14 -35.44 -2.59
C ASN A 368 45.23 -36.98 -2.55
N GLN A 369 44.21 -37.69 -3.03
CA GLN A 369 44.22 -39.14 -3.15
C GLN A 369 45.29 -39.62 -4.15
N GLU A 370 45.37 -39.01 -5.33
CA GLU A 370 46.38 -39.31 -6.35
C GLU A 370 47.80 -39.08 -5.82
N MET A 371 48.05 -37.98 -5.10
CA MET A 371 49.32 -37.74 -4.43
C MET A 371 49.64 -38.79 -3.36
N TYR A 372 48.66 -39.23 -2.55
CA TYR A 372 48.86 -40.31 -1.59
C TYR A 372 49.20 -41.66 -2.25
N VAL A 373 48.63 -41.97 -3.41
CA VAL A 373 49.02 -43.13 -4.22
C VAL A 373 50.45 -42.99 -4.73
N THR A 374 50.80 -41.85 -5.33
CA THR A 374 52.17 -41.53 -5.79
C THR A 374 53.19 -41.61 -4.65
N ARG A 375 52.83 -41.21 -3.42
CA ARG A 375 53.67 -41.36 -2.22
C ARG A 375 53.97 -42.83 -1.88
N GLY A 376 53.00 -43.71 -2.08
CA GLY A 376 53.18 -45.16 -1.92
C GLY A 376 54.12 -45.72 -2.98
N LEU A 377 53.90 -45.36 -4.25
CA LEU A 377 54.71 -45.81 -5.38
C LEU A 377 56.19 -45.39 -5.25
N ILE A 378 56.46 -44.12 -4.92
CA ILE A 378 57.84 -43.61 -4.77
C ILE A 378 58.57 -44.28 -3.57
N LYS A 379 57.83 -44.70 -2.53
CA LYS A 379 58.42 -45.43 -1.39
C LYS A 379 58.74 -46.89 -1.68
N GLY A 380 58.18 -47.46 -2.74
CA GLY A 380 58.38 -48.87 -3.11
C GLY A 380 57.72 -49.86 -2.13
N PRO A 381 57.98 -51.18 -2.31
CA PRO A 381 57.41 -52.22 -1.48
C PRO A 381 58.00 -52.23 -0.06
N LEU A 382 57.19 -52.67 0.91
CA LEU A 382 57.55 -52.70 2.34
C LEU A 382 58.71 -53.64 2.68
N LEU A 383 59.02 -54.63 1.82
CA LEU A 383 60.07 -55.62 2.07
C LEU A 383 61.08 -55.65 0.92
N LYS A 384 62.37 -55.64 1.29
CA LYS A 384 63.53 -55.64 0.37
C LYS A 384 63.57 -56.80 -0.64
N ARG A 385 62.84 -57.90 -0.37
CA ARG A 385 62.74 -59.06 -1.27
C ARG A 385 61.89 -58.75 -2.50
N ASP A 386 60.83 -57.96 -2.31
CA ASP A 386 59.80 -57.65 -3.32
C ASP A 386 60.21 -56.50 -4.26
N LEU A 387 61.32 -55.80 -3.98
CA LEU A 387 61.95 -54.86 -4.91
C LEU A 387 62.32 -55.54 -6.23
N GLU A 388 62.14 -54.87 -7.35
CA GLU A 388 62.47 -55.42 -8.66
C GLU A 388 63.99 -55.52 -8.87
N ALA A 389 64.42 -56.38 -9.80
CA ALA A 389 65.84 -56.55 -10.12
C ALA A 389 66.52 -55.24 -10.60
N ARG A 390 65.75 -54.32 -11.23
CA ARG A 390 66.22 -52.99 -11.63
C ARG A 390 66.43 -52.03 -10.46
N GLU A 391 65.70 -52.18 -9.36
CA GLU A 391 65.75 -51.28 -8.19
C GLU A 391 66.83 -51.68 -7.17
N LYS A 392 67.19 -52.97 -7.14
CA LYS A 392 68.16 -53.52 -6.18
C LYS A 392 69.55 -52.93 -6.38
N LEU A 393 70.04 -52.13 -5.42
CA LEU A 393 71.41 -51.56 -5.39
C LEU A 393 72.55 -52.60 -5.51
N ASN A 394 72.26 -53.88 -5.28
CA ASN A 394 73.19 -54.98 -5.52
C ASN A 394 73.36 -55.35 -7.02
N ARG A 395 72.64 -54.71 -7.95
CA ARG A 395 72.71 -54.95 -9.40
C ARG A 395 74.16 -54.78 -9.91
N PRO A 396 74.71 -55.69 -10.76
CA PRO A 396 76.14 -55.68 -11.12
C PRO A 396 76.66 -54.34 -11.66
N LEU A 397 75.84 -53.64 -12.45
CA LEU A 397 76.11 -52.28 -12.95
C LEU A 397 76.47 -51.29 -11.83
N VAL A 398 75.71 -51.31 -10.73
CA VAL A 398 75.93 -50.41 -9.58
C VAL A 398 77.14 -50.84 -8.77
N ARG A 399 77.33 -52.15 -8.59
CA ARG A 399 78.53 -52.69 -7.94
C ARG A 399 79.82 -52.36 -8.70
N MET A 400 79.77 -52.25 -10.03
CA MET A 400 80.90 -51.76 -10.83
C MET A 400 81.11 -50.26 -10.63
N TYR A 401 80.06 -49.45 -10.71
CA TYR A 401 80.14 -48.00 -10.51
C TYR A 401 80.71 -47.63 -9.12
N GLN A 402 80.27 -48.32 -8.07
CA GLN A 402 80.66 -48.11 -6.67
C GLN A 402 82.07 -48.63 -6.30
N ARG A 403 82.84 -49.23 -7.24
CA ARG A 403 84.25 -49.60 -6.99
C ARG A 403 85.21 -48.41 -7.00
N HIS A 404 84.80 -47.28 -7.59
CA HIS A 404 85.60 -46.06 -7.60
C HIS A 404 85.36 -45.26 -6.31
N VAL A 405 86.40 -44.63 -5.78
CA VAL A 405 86.26 -43.81 -4.57
C VAL A 405 85.46 -42.54 -4.89
N GLY A 406 84.36 -42.32 -4.17
CA GLY A 406 83.50 -41.14 -4.31
C GLY A 406 82.21 -41.32 -5.12
N THR A 407 81.99 -42.46 -5.80
CA THR A 407 80.83 -42.68 -6.70
C THR A 407 79.55 -43.12 -5.96
N GLN A 408 79.01 -42.25 -5.11
CA GLN A 408 77.67 -42.45 -4.56
C GLN A 408 76.58 -42.22 -5.62
N LEU A 409 75.51 -43.03 -5.60
CA LEU A 409 74.37 -42.84 -6.51
C LEU A 409 73.45 -41.71 -6.01
N PRO A 410 73.14 -40.69 -6.84
CA PRO A 410 72.18 -39.65 -6.49
C PRO A 410 70.71 -40.14 -6.52
N GLU A 411 70.47 -41.39 -6.91
CA GLU A 411 69.16 -42.05 -6.97
C GLU A 411 68.44 -41.98 -5.61
N ALA A 412 69.11 -42.42 -4.53
CA ALA A 412 68.53 -42.44 -3.19
C ALA A 412 68.27 -41.04 -2.61
N THR A 413 69.18 -40.08 -2.84
CA THR A 413 69.01 -38.70 -2.35
C THR A 413 67.92 -37.94 -3.10
N ARG A 414 67.78 -38.16 -4.42
CA ARG A 414 66.68 -37.61 -5.22
C ARG A 414 65.33 -38.22 -4.85
N LEU A 415 65.26 -39.53 -4.59
CA LEU A 415 64.05 -40.19 -4.09
C LEU A 415 63.62 -39.64 -2.73
N ALA A 416 64.56 -39.48 -1.79
CA ALA A 416 64.28 -38.88 -0.48
C ALA A 416 63.71 -37.45 -0.62
N GLN A 417 64.39 -36.59 -1.39
CA GLN A 417 63.94 -35.23 -1.71
C GLN A 417 62.52 -35.22 -2.33
N GLY A 418 62.24 -36.13 -3.27
CA GLY A 418 60.91 -36.31 -3.85
C GLY A 418 59.84 -36.69 -2.83
N THR A 419 60.14 -37.64 -1.93
CA THR A 419 59.20 -38.04 -0.87
C THR A 419 58.95 -36.93 0.16
N ASP A 420 59.94 -36.10 0.46
CA ASP A 420 59.81 -34.96 1.38
C ASP A 420 58.98 -33.84 0.76
N LEU A 421 59.27 -33.46 -0.49
CA LEU A 421 58.48 -32.48 -1.24
C LEU A 421 57.01 -32.91 -1.30
N LEU A 422 56.73 -34.14 -1.74
CA LEU A 422 55.37 -34.63 -1.84
C LEU A 422 54.69 -34.72 -0.45
N THR A 423 55.42 -35.12 0.60
CA THR A 423 54.88 -35.09 1.98
C THR A 423 54.48 -33.68 2.42
N ARG A 424 55.27 -32.65 2.10
CA ARG A 424 54.93 -31.24 2.38
C ARG A 424 53.70 -30.79 1.59
N HIS A 425 53.59 -31.17 0.32
CA HIS A 425 52.44 -30.82 -0.52
C HIS A 425 51.14 -31.52 -0.05
N ASN A 426 51.17 -32.79 0.39
CA ASN A 426 49.99 -33.45 0.99
C ASN A 426 49.49 -32.68 2.23
N LEU A 427 50.40 -32.31 3.13
CA LEU A 427 50.06 -31.53 4.34
C LEU A 427 49.46 -30.16 4.00
N GLN A 428 49.91 -29.51 2.92
CA GLN A 428 49.32 -28.25 2.46
C GLN A 428 47.94 -28.46 1.79
N MET A 429 47.77 -29.51 0.98
CA MET A 429 46.48 -29.85 0.37
C MET A 429 45.43 -30.20 1.44
N GLU A 430 45.82 -30.86 2.54
CA GLU A 430 44.94 -31.11 3.67
C GLU A 430 44.52 -29.85 4.43
N LYS A 431 45.42 -28.87 4.60
CA LYS A 431 45.06 -27.55 5.16
C LYS A 431 44.06 -26.83 4.25
N ASN A 432 44.35 -26.76 2.95
CA ASN A 432 43.45 -26.20 1.94
C ASN A 432 42.07 -26.87 1.94
N LEU A 433 42.01 -28.21 2.06
CA LEU A 433 40.74 -28.94 2.15
C LEU A 433 39.96 -28.64 3.45
N LYS A 434 40.65 -28.42 4.58
CA LYS A 434 40.02 -28.01 5.85
C LYS A 434 39.49 -26.57 5.77
N GLU A 435 40.24 -25.65 5.18
CA GLU A 435 39.80 -24.27 4.90
C GLU A 435 38.60 -24.22 3.94
N LEU A 436 38.63 -25.00 2.84
CA LEU A 436 37.54 -25.07 1.86
C LEU A 436 36.25 -25.62 2.47
N ARG A 437 36.31 -26.67 3.31
CA ARG A 437 35.13 -27.21 4.01
C ARG A 437 34.54 -26.21 5.00
N THR A 438 35.36 -25.71 5.92
CA THR A 438 34.89 -24.76 6.94
C THR A 438 34.31 -23.48 6.32
N THR A 439 34.87 -22.97 5.21
CA THR A 439 34.28 -21.82 4.50
C THR A 439 33.03 -22.18 3.69
N HIS A 440 32.94 -23.39 3.12
CA HIS A 440 31.74 -23.91 2.47
C HIS A 440 30.56 -23.99 3.45
N ASP A 441 30.79 -24.52 4.66
CA ASP A 441 29.74 -24.74 5.65
C ASP A 441 29.23 -23.40 6.23
N ASN A 442 30.12 -22.43 6.44
CA ASN A 442 29.75 -21.05 6.78
C ASN A 442 28.93 -20.38 5.66
N LEU A 443 29.30 -20.58 4.38
CA LEU A 443 28.55 -20.06 3.24
C LEU A 443 27.17 -20.73 3.11
N ALA A 444 27.08 -22.04 3.35
CA ALA A 444 25.83 -22.81 3.33
C ALA A 444 24.87 -22.34 4.44
N TRP A 445 25.38 -22.09 5.65
CA TRP A 445 24.61 -21.52 6.75
C TRP A 445 24.10 -20.10 6.44
N SER A 446 24.95 -19.25 5.87
CA SER A 446 24.57 -17.92 5.39
C SER A 446 23.49 -18.00 4.29
N LEU A 447 23.64 -18.91 3.32
CA LEU A 447 22.65 -19.15 2.27
C LEU A 447 21.30 -19.60 2.84
N ASN A 448 21.30 -20.48 3.84
CA ASN A 448 20.06 -20.88 4.53
C ASN A 448 19.40 -19.70 5.26
N CYS A 449 20.20 -18.81 5.87
CA CYS A 449 19.68 -17.59 6.47
C CYS A 449 19.05 -16.64 5.42
N LYS A 450 19.70 -16.44 4.26
CA LYS A 450 19.10 -15.69 3.13
C LYS A 450 17.82 -16.34 2.60
N LYS A 451 17.76 -17.68 2.56
CA LYS A 451 16.55 -18.42 2.18
C LYS A 451 15.39 -18.10 3.14
N ILE A 452 15.57 -18.32 4.44
CA ILE A 452 14.51 -18.07 5.45
C ILE A 452 14.11 -16.58 5.45
N GLY A 453 15.06 -15.65 5.28
CA GLY A 453 14.77 -14.22 5.15
C GLY A 453 13.88 -13.90 3.93
N HIS A 454 14.19 -14.49 2.77
CA HIS A 454 13.38 -14.33 1.55
C HIS A 454 12.00 -14.98 1.68
N ASP A 455 11.92 -16.19 2.25
CA ASP A 455 10.66 -16.93 2.44
C ASP A 455 9.72 -16.15 3.38
N VAL A 456 10.25 -15.50 4.44
CA VAL A 456 9.50 -14.60 5.33
C VAL A 456 9.06 -13.31 4.63
N ASP A 457 9.94 -12.65 3.86
CA ASP A 457 9.57 -11.43 3.12
C ASP A 457 8.51 -11.73 2.03
N TYR A 458 8.56 -12.91 1.41
CA TYR A 458 7.54 -13.42 0.48
C TYR A 458 6.19 -13.67 1.18
N ASP A 459 6.20 -14.29 2.35
CA ASP A 459 5.00 -14.55 3.16
C ASP A 459 4.28 -13.24 3.56
N VAL A 460 5.03 -12.18 3.84
CA VAL A 460 4.49 -10.83 4.13
C VAL A 460 3.83 -10.22 2.90
N VAL A 461 4.49 -10.26 1.74
CA VAL A 461 3.92 -9.76 0.47
C VAL A 461 2.67 -10.55 0.10
N ARG A 462 2.68 -11.88 0.26
CA ARG A 462 1.53 -12.77 0.02
C ARG A 462 0.37 -12.47 0.98
N LEU A 463 0.65 -12.18 2.25
CA LEU A 463 -0.37 -11.76 3.22
C LEU A 463 -1.05 -10.46 2.79
N ARG A 464 -0.25 -9.45 2.39
CA ARG A 464 -0.78 -8.16 1.90
C ARG A 464 -1.66 -8.32 0.68
N LEU A 465 -1.19 -9.03 -0.34
CA LEU A 465 -1.96 -9.31 -1.56
C LEU A 465 -3.29 -10.03 -1.28
N ARG A 466 -3.29 -11.05 -0.39
CA ARG A 466 -4.53 -11.73 0.03
C ARG A 466 -5.50 -10.80 0.76
N GLN A 467 -4.97 -9.92 1.61
CA GLN A 467 -5.78 -8.99 2.42
C GLN A 467 -6.29 -7.78 1.63
N LEU A 468 -5.68 -7.44 0.49
CA LEU A 468 -6.17 -6.42 -0.44
C LEU A 468 -7.46 -6.83 -1.19
N HIS A 469 -7.86 -8.12 -1.15
CA HIS A 469 -9.12 -8.54 -1.78
C HIS A 469 -10.36 -7.99 -1.05
N PRO A 470 -11.41 -7.55 -1.78
CA PRO A 470 -12.60 -6.92 -1.19
C PRO A 470 -13.37 -7.79 -0.18
N HIS A 471 -13.35 -9.11 -0.36
CA HIS A 471 -14.17 -10.04 0.42
C HIS A 471 -13.67 -10.29 1.85
N VAL A 472 -12.44 -9.89 2.20
CA VAL A 472 -11.88 -10.12 3.54
C VAL A 472 -12.29 -8.98 4.48
N CYS A 473 -13.24 -9.22 5.39
CA CYS A 473 -13.70 -8.21 6.32
C CYS A 473 -12.74 -8.02 7.51
N TYR A 474 -12.87 -6.90 8.23
CA TYR A 474 -12.07 -6.59 9.42
C TYR A 474 -12.12 -7.71 10.49
N GLU A 475 -13.28 -8.33 10.71
CA GLU A 475 -13.41 -9.41 11.71
C GLU A 475 -12.67 -10.69 11.31
N GLN A 476 -12.73 -11.07 10.03
CA GLN A 476 -11.99 -12.22 9.50
C GLN A 476 -10.47 -11.98 9.62
N ALA A 477 -10.02 -10.77 9.25
CA ALA A 477 -8.63 -10.36 9.42
C ALA A 477 -8.19 -10.39 10.89
N LYS A 478 -9.08 -10.00 11.83
CA LYS A 478 -8.83 -10.03 13.28
C LYS A 478 -8.73 -11.44 13.85
N ARG A 479 -9.58 -12.39 13.42
CA ARG A 479 -9.49 -13.80 13.88
C ARG A 479 -8.15 -14.42 13.49
N LEU A 480 -7.67 -14.15 12.27
CA LEU A 480 -6.36 -14.52 11.76
C LEU A 480 -5.15 -13.87 12.49
N ILE A 481 -5.34 -13.10 13.56
CA ILE A 481 -4.25 -12.59 14.42
C ILE A 481 -4.05 -13.46 15.67
N ASN A 482 -5.12 -14.09 16.16
CA ASN A 482 -5.08 -14.88 17.38
C ASN A 482 -4.59 -16.31 17.10
N ASP A 483 -4.96 -16.86 15.94
CA ASP A 483 -4.79 -18.28 15.61
C ASP A 483 -3.58 -18.56 14.69
N TRP A 484 -2.79 -17.54 14.32
CA TRP A 484 -1.72 -17.66 13.32
C TRP A 484 -0.32 -17.80 13.95
N ASP A 485 0.15 -19.04 14.10
CA ASP A 485 1.58 -19.38 14.06
C ASP A 485 1.95 -19.70 12.59
N PRO A 486 2.98 -19.08 11.98
CA PRO A 486 3.43 -19.42 10.62
C PRO A 486 3.84 -20.89 10.42
N ARG A 487 4.00 -21.67 11.49
CA ARG A 487 4.23 -23.13 11.44
C ARG A 487 2.97 -23.95 11.15
N THR A 488 1.79 -23.37 11.35
CA THR A 488 0.49 -24.00 11.12
C THR A 488 -0.37 -23.11 10.22
N PRO A 489 -0.52 -23.42 8.92
CA PRO A 489 -1.47 -22.68 8.09
C PRO A 489 -2.89 -22.85 8.69
N PRO A 490 -3.72 -21.80 8.70
CA PRO A 490 -5.06 -21.90 9.26
C PRO A 490 -5.87 -22.95 8.49
N PRO A 491 -6.78 -23.68 9.16
CA PRO A 491 -7.62 -24.67 8.51
C PRO A 491 -8.39 -23.99 7.38
N CYS A 492 -8.19 -24.47 6.15
CA CYS A 492 -8.91 -23.96 4.98
C CYS A 492 -10.41 -24.08 5.27
N SER A 493 -11.13 -22.95 5.28
CA SER A 493 -12.51 -22.89 5.75
C SER A 493 -13.39 -23.78 4.88
N ARG A 494 -13.73 -24.98 5.37
CA ARG A 494 -14.72 -25.84 4.74
C ARG A 494 -16.01 -25.05 4.61
N THR A 495 -16.35 -24.69 3.38
CA THR A 495 -17.66 -24.14 3.05
C THR A 495 -18.68 -25.21 3.38
N ASN A 496 -19.39 -25.04 4.49
CA ASN A 496 -20.51 -25.90 4.85
C ASN A 496 -21.64 -25.68 3.84
N THR A 497 -21.58 -26.41 2.72
CA THR A 497 -22.71 -26.63 1.81
C THR A 497 -23.70 -27.58 2.49
N SER A 498 -24.26 -27.15 3.61
CA SER A 498 -25.39 -27.80 4.26
C SER A 498 -26.63 -27.57 3.41
N SER A 499 -27.17 -28.65 2.86
CA SER A 499 -28.37 -28.68 2.03
C SER A 499 -29.58 -27.99 2.69
N LYS A 500 -30.28 -27.17 1.91
CA LYS A 500 -31.75 -27.13 1.81
C LYS A 500 -32.12 -26.71 0.39
#